data_AF-A0A933R8C4-F1
#
_entry.id   AF-A0A933R8C4-F1
#
_cell.length_a   1.000
_cell.length_b   1.000
_cell.length_c   1.000
_cell.angle_alpha   90.00
_cell.angle_beta   90.00
_cell.angle_gamma   90.00
#
_symmetry.space_group_name_H-M   'P 1'
#
loop_
_entity.id
_entity.type
_entity.pdbx_description
1 polymer ?
#
loop_
_entity_poly.entity_id
_entity_poly.type
_entity_poly.pdbx_seq_one_letter_code
_entity_poly.pdbx_strand_id
1 'polypeptide(L)'
;GALGMTGGIGTVSEIVDGVYTGRLAGPFCYAEGKVEAIEELVRWEGFDLRLCYAYSDSASDLPMLEAVGHPVAVNPDSKLERIANRRGWPVVIFSRRTKSVVRRSSQAVAAASLAAGSFAAGIEYARRRI
;
A
#
# COMPACT_ATOMS: atom_id res chain seq x y z
N GLY A 1 11.09 2.96 24.58
CA GLY A 1 11.75 3.30 23.29
C GLY A 1 11.01 4.42 22.59
N ALA A 2 11.58 4.99 21.52
CA ALA A 2 11.06 6.18 20.81
C ALA A 2 9.60 6.07 20.30
N LEU A 3 9.05 4.86 20.22
CA LEU A 3 7.70 4.57 19.73
C LEU A 3 6.76 3.93 20.79
N GLY A 4 7.20 3.83 22.05
CA GLY A 4 6.40 3.16 23.10
C GLY A 4 6.20 1.64 22.90
N MET A 5 6.89 1.03 21.94
CA MET A 5 6.84 -0.41 21.66
C MET A 5 7.57 -1.23 22.74
N THR A 6 7.06 -2.43 23.03
CA THR A 6 7.60 -3.39 24.01
C THR A 6 8.62 -4.36 23.40
N GLY A 7 8.64 -4.49 22.07
CA GLY A 7 9.54 -5.40 21.37
C GLY A 7 9.59 -5.12 19.87
N GLY A 8 10.38 -5.91 19.15
CA GLY A 8 10.51 -5.87 17.70
C GLY A 8 11.11 -7.17 17.18
N ILE A 9 10.61 -7.61 16.03
CA ILE A 9 11.09 -8.81 15.34
C ILE A 9 11.56 -8.40 13.95
N GLY A 10 12.66 -8.96 13.50
CA GLY A 10 13.22 -8.69 12.19
C GLY A 10 14.30 -9.70 11.82
N THR A 11 14.89 -9.50 10.65
CA THR A 11 16.01 -10.32 10.17
C THR A 11 17.19 -10.19 11.12
N VAL A 12 17.73 -11.32 11.57
CA VAL A 12 18.89 -11.38 12.46
C VAL A 12 20.15 -11.63 11.65
N SER A 13 21.13 -10.72 11.74
CA SER A 13 22.45 -10.90 11.12
C SER A 13 23.35 -11.76 12.00
N GLU A 14 24.19 -12.59 11.37
CA GLU A 14 25.21 -13.36 12.09
C GLU A 14 26.33 -12.43 12.56
N ILE A 15 26.69 -12.61 13.84
CA ILE A 15 27.76 -11.90 14.52
C ILE A 15 28.73 -12.93 15.08
N VAL A 16 30.00 -12.82 14.72
CA VAL A 16 31.10 -13.62 15.26
C VAL A 16 32.11 -12.66 15.86
N ASP A 17 32.46 -12.89 17.13
CA ASP A 17 33.40 -12.04 17.88
C ASP A 17 33.05 -10.54 17.85
N GLY A 18 31.76 -10.23 17.90
CA GLY A 18 31.25 -8.85 17.87
C GLY A 18 31.23 -8.19 16.47
N VAL A 19 31.56 -8.93 15.40
CA VAL A 19 31.62 -8.42 14.03
C VAL A 19 30.52 -9.05 13.15
N TYR A 20 29.83 -8.22 12.38
CA TYR A 20 28.88 -8.70 11.36
C TYR A 20 29.60 -9.45 10.25
N THR A 21 29.20 -10.68 10.01
CA THR A 21 29.83 -11.52 8.97
C THR A 21 29.24 -11.28 7.57
N GLY A 22 28.13 -10.54 7.49
CA GLY A 22 27.33 -10.36 6.28
C GLY A 22 26.38 -11.53 5.97
N ARG A 23 26.39 -12.59 6.78
CA ARG A 23 25.42 -13.69 6.70
C ARG A 23 24.24 -13.45 7.63
N LEU A 24 23.16 -14.20 7.41
CA LEU A 24 21.99 -14.22 8.29
C LEU A 24 22.20 -15.27 9.40
N ALA A 25 21.78 -14.97 10.62
CA ALA A 25 21.78 -15.88 11.76
C ALA A 25 20.52 -16.76 11.84
N GLY A 26 19.65 -16.69 10.83
CA GLY A 26 18.37 -17.38 10.79
C GLY A 26 17.60 -17.07 9.51
N PRO A 27 16.32 -17.47 9.45
CA PRO A 27 15.45 -17.19 8.32
C PRO A 27 15.35 -15.70 8.01
N PHE A 28 15.19 -15.38 6.73
CA PHE A 28 14.99 -14.01 6.30
C PHE A 28 13.55 -13.58 6.63
N CYS A 29 13.39 -12.54 7.45
CA CYS A 29 12.09 -12.04 7.89
C CYS A 29 11.43 -11.19 6.79
N TYR A 30 11.05 -11.85 5.70
CA TYR A 30 10.43 -11.25 4.53
C TYR A 30 9.34 -12.16 3.99
N ALA A 31 8.21 -11.57 3.61
CA ALA A 31 7.03 -12.28 3.15
C ALA A 31 6.60 -13.41 4.12
N GLU A 32 6.69 -14.67 3.71
CA GLU A 32 6.35 -15.83 4.53
C GLU A 32 7.19 -15.89 5.82
N GLY A 33 8.45 -15.44 5.79
CA GLY A 33 9.30 -15.37 6.98
C GLY A 33 8.77 -14.41 8.06
N LYS A 34 7.93 -13.43 7.71
CA LYS A 34 7.21 -12.61 8.70
C LYS A 34 6.12 -13.40 9.40
N VAL A 35 5.43 -14.30 8.68
CA VAL A 35 4.39 -15.15 9.26
C VAL A 35 5.01 -16.15 10.22
N GLU A 36 6.10 -16.81 9.82
CA GLU A 36 6.84 -17.73 10.71
C GLU A 36 7.26 -17.05 12.02
N ALA A 37 7.78 -15.82 11.93
CA ALA A 37 8.14 -15.01 13.09
C ALA A 37 6.93 -14.66 13.97
N ILE A 38 5.78 -14.34 13.38
CA ILE A 38 4.53 -14.06 14.11
C ILE A 38 4.01 -15.33 14.78
N GLU A 39 4.02 -16.46 14.09
CA GLU A 39 3.61 -17.75 14.66
C GLU A 39 4.48 -18.14 15.84
N GLU A 40 5.80 -17.88 15.76
CA GLU A 40 6.68 -18.08 16.90
C GLU A 40 6.29 -17.20 18.08
N LEU A 41 6.06 -15.91 17.85
CA LEU A 41 5.60 -14.99 18.90
C LEU A 41 4.27 -15.45 19.51
N VAL A 42 3.32 -15.91 18.69
CA VAL A 42 2.03 -16.45 19.15
C VAL A 42 2.23 -17.69 20.01
N ARG A 43 3.17 -18.58 19.66
CA ARG A 43 3.47 -19.76 20.48
C ARG A 43 4.00 -19.39 21.86
N TRP A 44 4.83 -18.37 21.96
CA TRP A 44 5.43 -17.94 23.23
C TRP A 44 4.48 -17.12 24.11
N GLU A 45 3.72 -16.22 23.51
CA GLU A 45 2.90 -15.23 24.24
C GLU A 45 1.41 -15.61 24.30
N GLY A 46 0.95 -16.55 23.47
CA GLY A 46 -0.43 -17.02 23.45
C GLY A 46 -1.43 -16.03 22.82
N PHE A 47 -1.00 -15.20 21.88
CA PHE A 47 -1.88 -14.22 21.23
C PHE A 47 -2.95 -14.87 20.33
N ASP A 48 -4.18 -14.39 20.41
CA ASP A 48 -5.22 -14.70 19.42
C ASP A 48 -5.13 -13.71 18.26
N LEU A 49 -4.58 -14.17 17.13
CA LEU A 49 -4.38 -13.34 15.93
C LEU A 49 -5.69 -12.74 15.38
N ARG A 50 -6.85 -13.32 15.69
CA ARG A 50 -8.15 -12.78 15.30
C ARG A 50 -8.49 -11.46 16.00
N LEU A 51 -7.83 -11.17 17.11
CA LEU A 51 -7.95 -9.91 17.85
C LEU A 51 -6.83 -8.93 17.51
N CYS A 52 -5.85 -9.37 16.72
CA CYS A 52 -4.67 -8.57 16.39
C CYS A 52 -4.91 -7.65 15.19
N TYR A 53 -4.18 -6.55 15.18
CA TYR A 53 -4.09 -5.62 14.07
C TYR A 53 -2.73 -5.77 13.38
N ALA A 54 -2.72 -5.66 12.05
CA ALA A 54 -1.49 -5.57 11.28
C ALA A 54 -1.56 -4.42 10.29
N TYR A 55 -0.45 -3.69 10.15
CA TYR A 55 -0.33 -2.52 9.29
C TYR A 55 0.83 -2.73 8.32
N SER A 56 0.62 -2.50 7.03
CA SER A 56 1.71 -2.52 6.04
C SER A 56 1.41 -1.65 4.82
N ASP A 57 2.47 -1.18 4.17
CA ASP A 57 2.46 -0.45 2.91
C ASP A 57 2.79 -1.34 1.69
N SER A 58 3.24 -2.59 1.89
CA SER A 58 3.70 -3.43 0.79
C SER A 58 2.96 -4.75 0.65
N ALA A 59 2.74 -5.16 -0.60
CA ALA A 59 2.16 -6.45 -0.92
C ALA A 59 3.06 -7.65 -0.56
N SER A 60 4.34 -7.45 -0.24
CA SER A 60 5.18 -8.51 0.34
C SER A 60 4.64 -9.00 1.68
N ASP A 61 3.91 -8.14 2.40
CA ASP A 61 3.37 -8.44 3.73
C ASP A 61 1.95 -8.98 3.66
N LEU A 62 1.46 -9.33 2.46
CA LEU A 62 0.14 -9.88 2.28
C LEU A 62 -0.11 -11.12 3.18
N PRO A 63 0.82 -12.09 3.31
CA PRO A 63 0.62 -13.23 4.20
C PRO A 63 0.41 -12.81 5.66
N MET A 64 1.15 -11.80 6.14
CA MET A 64 0.98 -11.26 7.50
C MET A 64 -0.39 -10.58 7.68
N LEU A 65 -0.82 -9.80 6.68
CA LEU A 65 -2.13 -9.15 6.71
C LEU A 65 -3.28 -10.18 6.66
N GLU A 66 -3.09 -11.29 5.94
CA GLU A 66 -4.07 -12.39 5.88
C GLU A 66 -4.19 -13.18 7.18
N ALA A 67 -3.14 -13.19 8.00
CA ALA A 67 -3.09 -13.98 9.24
C ALA A 67 -3.86 -13.36 10.41
N VAL A 68 -4.15 -12.05 10.38
CA VAL A 68 -4.78 -11.32 11.50
C VAL A 68 -6.25 -11.00 11.27
N GLY A 69 -6.99 -10.75 12.34
CA GLY A 69 -8.41 -10.36 12.26
C GLY A 69 -8.66 -8.92 11.80
N HIS A 70 -7.68 -8.03 11.98
CA HIS A 70 -7.83 -6.61 11.66
C HIS A 70 -6.68 -6.05 10.78
N PRO A 71 -6.60 -6.45 9.50
CA PRO A 71 -5.60 -5.93 8.58
C PRO A 71 -5.89 -4.49 8.14
N VAL A 72 -4.85 -3.67 8.04
CA VAL A 72 -4.94 -2.28 7.57
C VAL A 72 -3.81 -1.99 6.57
N ALA A 73 -4.17 -1.54 5.38
CA ALA A 73 -3.22 -1.10 4.37
C ALA A 73 -2.88 0.39 4.59
N VAL A 74 -1.62 0.72 4.83
CA VAL A 74 -1.18 2.09 5.15
C VAL A 74 -0.26 2.59 4.05
N ASN A 75 -0.65 3.65 3.33
CA ASN A 75 0.08 4.13 2.14
C ASN A 75 0.46 3.01 1.15
N PRO A 76 -0.48 2.11 0.79
CA PRO A 76 -0.13 0.87 0.10
C PRO A 76 0.46 1.09 -1.29
N ASP A 77 1.34 0.17 -1.69
CA ASP A 77 1.69 -0.01 -3.09
C ASP A 77 0.46 -0.40 -3.94
N SER A 78 0.57 -0.25 -5.26
CA SER A 78 -0.56 -0.49 -6.16
C SER A 78 -1.12 -1.92 -6.12
N LYS A 79 -0.31 -2.91 -5.72
CA LYS A 79 -0.73 -4.32 -5.63
C LYS A 79 -1.53 -4.51 -4.34
N LEU A 80 -1.02 -4.01 -3.22
CA LEU A 80 -1.70 -4.07 -1.93
C LEU A 80 -2.99 -3.25 -1.94
N GLU A 81 -2.98 -2.05 -2.52
CA GLU A 81 -4.17 -1.20 -2.67
C GLU A 81 -5.30 -1.96 -3.39
N ARG A 82 -4.98 -2.65 -4.49
CA ARG A 82 -5.97 -3.43 -5.25
C ARG A 82 -6.52 -4.58 -4.42
N ILE A 83 -5.68 -5.25 -3.62
CA ILE A 83 -6.11 -6.37 -2.78
C ILE A 83 -6.99 -5.86 -1.63
N ALA A 84 -6.56 -4.80 -0.94
CA ALA A 84 -7.31 -4.18 0.14
C ALA A 84 -8.71 -3.76 -0.32
N ASN A 85 -8.81 -3.09 -1.48
CA ASN A 85 -10.09 -2.70 -2.08
C ASN A 85 -10.98 -3.90 -2.42
N ARG A 86 -10.41 -5.00 -2.95
CA ARG A 86 -11.18 -6.21 -3.26
C ARG A 86 -11.68 -6.93 -2.00
N ARG A 87 -10.94 -6.85 -0.90
CA ARG A 87 -11.25 -7.55 0.36
C ARG A 87 -11.99 -6.68 1.38
N GLY A 88 -12.22 -5.42 1.06
CA GLY A 88 -12.83 -4.46 1.98
C GLY A 88 -11.94 -4.12 3.18
N TRP A 89 -10.62 -4.27 3.05
CA TRP A 89 -9.69 -3.87 4.11
C TRP A 89 -9.57 -2.35 4.19
N PRO A 90 -9.49 -1.77 5.40
CA PRO A 90 -9.22 -0.35 5.57
C PRO A 90 -7.93 0.08 4.87
N VAL A 91 -8.01 1.18 4.12
CA VAL A 91 -6.86 1.85 3.52
C VAL A 91 -6.68 3.21 4.18
N VAL A 92 -5.50 3.46 4.74
CA VAL A 92 -5.15 4.73 5.38
C VAL A 92 -4.04 5.39 4.60
N ILE A 93 -4.30 6.60 4.09
CA ILE A 93 -3.30 7.41 3.38
C ILE A 93 -2.86 8.55 4.28
N PHE A 94 -1.59 8.53 4.68
CA PHE A 94 -0.94 9.65 5.36
C PHE A 94 -0.23 10.54 4.33
N SER A 95 -0.76 11.73 4.10
CA SER A 95 -0.07 12.69 3.23
C SER A 95 1.19 13.21 3.93
N ARG A 96 2.38 12.79 3.48
CA ARG A 96 3.48 13.76 3.41
C ARG A 96 3.16 14.66 2.23
N ARG A 97 3.11 15.99 2.43
CA ARG A 97 2.91 16.95 1.32
C ARG A 97 3.79 16.55 0.12
N THR A 98 3.16 16.32 -1.05
CA THR A 98 3.64 16.29 -2.47
C THR A 98 3.12 15.05 -3.21
N LYS A 99 2.48 15.07 -4.39
CA LYS A 99 1.95 16.11 -5.29
C LYS A 99 0.63 15.55 -5.86
N SER A 100 -0.49 16.16 -5.50
CA SER A 100 -1.74 16.04 -6.24
C SER A 100 -1.63 16.87 -7.53
N VAL A 101 -0.94 16.38 -8.56
CA VAL A 101 -1.07 16.93 -9.92
C VAL A 101 -0.77 15.78 -10.89
N VAL A 102 -1.65 15.53 -11.86
CA VAL A 102 -1.43 14.90 -13.20
C VAL A 102 -2.59 13.98 -13.62
N ARG A 103 -3.44 13.44 -12.73
CA ARG A 103 -4.54 12.55 -13.14
C ARG A 103 -5.91 13.23 -13.31
N ARG A 104 -5.95 14.43 -13.90
CA ARG A 104 -7.22 15.11 -14.28
C ARG A 104 -7.25 15.68 -15.70
N SER A 105 -6.18 15.55 -16.49
CA SER A 105 -6.10 16.21 -17.81
C SER A 105 -6.58 15.38 -19.00
N SER A 106 -6.81 14.06 -18.90
CA SER A 106 -7.29 13.29 -20.07
C SER A 106 -8.79 13.40 -20.31
N GLN A 107 -9.62 13.59 -19.27
CA GLN A 107 -11.07 13.74 -19.45
C GLN A 107 -11.52 15.18 -19.73
N ALA A 108 -10.80 16.19 -19.22
CA ALA A 108 -11.15 17.59 -19.44
C ALA A 108 -10.92 18.06 -20.89
N VAL A 109 -9.89 17.53 -21.57
CA VAL A 109 -9.56 17.92 -22.96
C VAL A 109 -10.60 17.41 -23.96
N ALA A 110 -11.19 16.23 -23.74
CA ALA A 110 -12.19 15.66 -24.64
C ALA A 110 -13.53 16.44 -24.66
N ALA A 111 -13.91 17.06 -23.53
CA ALA A 111 -15.14 17.84 -23.44
C ALA A 111 -15.04 19.20 -24.16
N ALA A 112 -13.86 19.84 -24.13
CA ALA A 112 -13.65 21.15 -24.73
C ALA A 112 -13.65 21.12 -26.28
N SER A 113 -13.15 20.04 -26.88
CA SER A 113 -13.09 19.91 -28.34
C SER A 113 -14.46 19.67 -28.99
N LEU A 114 -15.40 19.00 -28.31
CA LEU A 114 -16.75 18.78 -28.83
C LEU A 114 -17.60 20.06 -28.84
N ALA A 115 -17.42 20.95 -27.85
CA ALA A 115 -18.18 22.19 -27.76
C ALA A 115 -17.76 23.24 -28.81
N ALA A 116 -16.45 23.33 -29.13
CA ALA A 116 -15.96 24.29 -30.11
C ALA A 116 -16.33 23.92 -31.56
N GLY A 117 -16.29 22.64 -31.92
CA GLY A 117 -16.59 22.18 -33.28
C GLY A 117 -18.05 22.36 -33.69
N SER A 118 -18.99 22.20 -32.75
CA SER A 118 -20.42 22.33 -33.03
C SER A 118 -20.87 23.79 -33.16
N PHE A 119 -20.25 24.72 -32.42
CA PHE A 119 -20.56 26.15 -32.53
C PHE A 119 -20.08 26.77 -33.86
N ALA A 120 -18.87 26.41 -34.32
CA ALA A 120 -18.33 26.89 -35.58
C ALA A 120 -19.13 26.38 -36.80
N ALA A 121 -19.53 25.10 -36.78
CA ALA A 121 -20.35 24.53 -37.84
C ALA A 121 -21.75 25.17 -37.90
N GLY A 122 -22.35 25.50 -36.75
CA GLY A 122 -23.65 26.18 -36.68
C GLY A 122 -23.64 27.59 -37.27
N ILE A 123 -22.57 28.37 -37.00
CA ILE A 123 -22.43 29.74 -37.54
C ILE A 123 -22.16 29.73 -39.05
N GLU A 124 -21.35 28.80 -39.55
CA GLU A 124 -21.04 28.66 -40.98
C GLU A 124 -22.27 28.19 -41.78
N TYR A 125 -23.07 27.27 -41.22
CA TYR A 125 -24.32 26.84 -41.85
C TYR A 125 -25.34 27.98 -41.96
N ALA A 126 -25.43 28.86 -40.95
CA ALA A 126 -26.33 30.00 -40.97
C ALA A 126 -25.94 31.09 -41.99
N ARG A 127 -24.64 31.28 -42.27
CA ARG A 127 -24.16 32.27 -43.26
C ARG A 127 -24.41 31.89 -44.71
N ARG A 128 -24.53 30.60 -45.02
CA ARG A 128 -24.75 30.11 -46.40
C ARG A 128 -26.22 30.10 -46.84
N ARG A 129 -27.12 30.56 -45.97
CA ARG A 129 -28.57 30.54 -46.20
C ARG A 129 -29.21 31.95 -46.33
N ILE A 130 -28.39 32.99 -46.40
CA ILE A 130 -28.75 34.37 -46.77
C ILE A 130 -28.03 34.68 -48.07
#